data_AF-A0A7W0YJ61-F1
#
_entry.id   AF-A0A7W0YJ61-F1
#
_cell.length_a   1.000
_cell.length_b   1.000
_cell.length_c   1.000
_cell.angle_alpha   90.00
_cell.angle_beta   90.00
_cell.angle_gamma   90.00
#
_symmetry.space_group_name_H-M   'P 1'
#
loop_
_entity.id
_entity.type
_entity.pdbx_description
1 polymer ?
#
loop_
_entity_poly.entity_id
_entity_poly.type
_entity_poly.pdbx_seq_one_letter_code
_entity_poly.pdbx_strand_id
1 'polypeptide(L)'
;MRLRVATDGSILFGPDGNTASRGVMRVRKIPPDGIMTTVAGTGTIGFSGDGGPATSARISLIRAVLPASDGGFYPADWANNRVRRVDGNGTINTIAGTGTAGFSGDGGAARAAQLHP
;
A
#
# COMPACT_ATOMS: atom_id res chain seq x y z
N MET A 1 6.61 12.13 6.23
CA MET A 1 6.51 11.73 4.80
C MET A 1 7.74 10.92 4.41
N ARG A 2 7.60 9.76 3.74
CA ARG A 2 8.74 8.99 3.19
C ARG A 2 8.60 8.91 1.68
N LEU A 3 9.63 9.37 0.96
CA LEU A 3 9.74 9.31 -0.49
C LEU A 3 10.45 8.02 -0.93
N ARG A 4 10.05 7.46 -2.07
CA ARG A 4 10.78 6.40 -2.76
C ARG A 4 10.85 6.70 -4.25
N VAL A 5 11.98 6.38 -4.87
CA VAL A 5 12.17 6.48 -6.32
C VAL A 5 11.96 5.10 -6.92
N ALA A 6 11.09 5.01 -7.92
CA ALA A 6 10.84 3.80 -8.69
C ALA A 6 11.83 3.67 -9.86
N THR A 7 11.89 2.48 -10.47
CA THR A 7 12.81 2.17 -11.57
C THR A 7 12.55 2.97 -12.84
N ASP A 8 11.33 3.48 -13.02
CA ASP A 8 10.92 4.38 -14.12
C ASP A 8 11.25 5.86 -13.84
N GLY A 9 11.99 6.15 -12.76
CA GLY A 9 12.36 7.50 -12.33
C GLY A 9 11.24 8.25 -11.61
N SER A 10 10.06 7.65 -11.43
CA SER A 10 8.96 8.29 -10.70
C SER A 10 9.16 8.27 -9.18
N ILE A 11 8.52 9.22 -8.50
CA ILE A 11 8.48 9.26 -7.03
C ILE A 11 7.14 8.72 -6.54
N LEU A 12 7.19 7.71 -5.68
CA LEU A 12 6.06 7.22 -4.90
C LEU A 12 6.11 7.78 -3.47
N PHE A 13 4.97 8.25 -2.99
CA PHE A 13 4.81 8.68 -1.60
C PHE A 13 3.40 8.41 -1.09
N GLY A 14 3.30 8.11 0.19
CA GLY A 14 2.05 7.95 0.92
C GLY A 14 1.93 8.92 2.10
N PRO A 15 0.82 8.90 2.84
CA PRO A 15 0.66 9.67 4.08
C PRO A 15 1.78 9.34 5.07
N ASP A 16 2.06 10.26 5.97
CA ASP A 16 3.11 10.17 6.98
C ASP A 16 2.71 9.36 8.23
N GLY A 17 1.71 8.48 8.11
CA GLY A 17 1.28 7.59 9.19
C GLY A 17 0.63 8.30 10.39
N ASN A 18 0.39 9.62 10.31
CA ASN A 18 -0.23 10.36 11.39
C ASN A 18 -1.77 10.29 11.30
N THR A 19 -2.42 9.82 12.39
CA THR A 19 -3.87 9.57 12.49
C THR A 19 -4.71 10.85 12.40
N ALA A 20 -4.10 12.02 12.55
CA ALA A 20 -4.76 13.32 12.45
C ALA A 20 -5.17 13.70 11.01
N SER A 21 -4.68 12.99 10.00
CA SER A 21 -4.86 13.35 8.60
C SER A 21 -6.07 12.61 7.97
N ARG A 22 -7.27 13.06 8.30
CA ARG A 22 -8.51 12.61 7.63
C ARG A 22 -8.39 12.92 6.13
N GLY A 23 -8.30 11.89 5.29
CA GLY A 23 -8.29 12.01 3.82
C GLY A 23 -6.97 11.67 3.11
N VAL A 24 -5.92 11.30 3.84
CA VAL A 24 -4.57 11.11 3.25
C VAL A 24 -4.23 9.64 2.97
N MET A 25 -5.19 8.71 3.05
CA MET A 25 -4.97 7.29 2.78
C MET A 25 -4.87 6.97 1.28
N ARG A 26 -3.95 7.66 0.60
CA ARG A 26 -3.68 7.54 -0.83
C ARG A 26 -2.18 7.43 -1.07
N VAL A 27 -1.79 6.56 -2.01
CA VAL A 27 -0.45 6.57 -2.60
C VAL A 27 -0.50 7.47 -3.83
N ARG A 28 0.45 8.40 -3.91
CA ARG A 28 0.61 9.34 -5.01
C ARG A 28 1.89 9.03 -5.79
N LYS A 29 1.82 9.20 -7.10
CA LYS A 29 2.94 9.05 -8.04
C LYS A 29 3.19 10.39 -8.73
N ILE A 30 4.45 10.81 -8.79
CA ILE A 30 4.92 11.93 -9.63
C ILE A 30 5.86 11.34 -10.67
N PRO A 31 5.47 11.25 -11.95
CA PRO A 31 6.36 10.89 -13.04
C PRO A 31 7.34 12.03 -13.37
N PRO A 32 8.34 11.80 -14.24
CA PRO A 32 9.28 12.84 -14.68
C PRO A 32 8.63 14.07 -15.34
N ASP A 33 7.41 13.93 -15.88
CA ASP A 33 6.62 15.03 -16.42
C ASP A 33 6.03 15.97 -15.34
N GLY A 34 6.18 15.60 -14.06
CA GLY A 34 5.75 16.38 -12.91
C GLY A 34 4.26 16.27 -12.56
N ILE A 35 3.45 15.50 -13.31
CA ILE A 35 2.00 15.45 -13.09
C ILE A 35 1.64 14.43 -12.01
N MET A 36 1.23 14.91 -10.84
CA MET A 36 0.89 14.06 -9.71
C MET A 36 -0.47 13.34 -9.88
N THR A 37 -0.49 12.03 -9.65
CA THR A 37 -1.71 11.19 -9.70
C THR A 37 -1.89 10.32 -8.46
N THR A 38 -3.13 9.89 -8.16
CA THR A 38 -3.40 8.83 -7.17
C THR A 38 -3.26 7.49 -7.86
N VAL A 39 -2.43 6.62 -7.31
CA VAL A 39 -2.22 5.26 -7.84
C VAL A 39 -2.75 4.16 -6.91
N ALA A 40 -3.07 4.48 -5.65
CA ALA A 40 -3.81 3.59 -4.77
C ALA A 40 -4.53 4.37 -3.65
N GLY A 41 -5.60 3.77 -3.11
CA GLY A 41 -6.31 4.30 -1.95
C GLY A 41 -7.44 5.28 -2.31
N THR A 42 -8.58 5.13 -1.66
CA THR A 42 -9.71 6.07 -1.80
C THR A 42 -9.56 7.34 -0.97
N GLY A 43 -8.65 7.34 0.04
CA GLY A 43 -8.58 8.35 1.09
C GLY A 43 -9.47 8.06 2.31
N THR A 44 -10.27 6.98 2.27
CA THR A 44 -11.08 6.51 3.39
C THR A 44 -10.38 5.34 4.09
N ILE A 45 -10.29 5.41 5.42
CA ILE A 45 -9.76 4.34 6.27
C ILE A 45 -10.65 3.08 6.14
N GLY A 46 -10.00 1.92 6.12
CA GLY A 46 -10.66 0.61 6.11
C GLY A 46 -9.91 -0.38 5.23
N PHE A 47 -10.50 -1.55 5.01
CA PHE A 47 -9.98 -2.61 4.14
C PHE A 47 -11.02 -2.96 3.07
N SER A 48 -10.63 -2.91 1.80
CA SER A 48 -11.44 -3.40 0.67
C SER A 48 -10.58 -3.48 -0.62
N GLY A 49 -11.15 -4.06 -1.67
CA GLY A 49 -10.67 -3.89 -3.06
C GLY A 49 -9.63 -4.88 -3.55
N ASP A 50 -9.32 -5.93 -2.77
CA ASP A 50 -8.49 -7.02 -3.29
C ASP A 50 -9.09 -7.65 -4.55
N GLY A 51 -8.25 -7.89 -5.55
CA GLY A 51 -8.64 -8.35 -6.89
C GLY A 51 -9.14 -7.23 -7.82
N GLY A 52 -9.25 -5.99 -7.34
CA GLY A 52 -9.75 -4.85 -8.10
C GLY A 52 -8.77 -3.68 -8.23
N PRO A 53 -9.22 -2.55 -8.82
CA PRO A 53 -8.40 -1.36 -9.00
C PRO A 53 -7.90 -0.80 -7.66
N ALA A 54 -6.60 -0.55 -7.57
CA ALA A 54 -5.95 -0.04 -6.36
C ALA A 54 -6.48 1.34 -5.94
N THR A 55 -6.92 2.17 -6.89
CA THR A 55 -7.54 3.49 -6.65
C THR A 55 -8.91 3.41 -5.96
N SER A 56 -9.58 2.26 -6.05
CA SER A 56 -10.87 1.99 -5.40
C SER A 56 -10.73 1.27 -4.05
N ALA A 57 -9.52 0.86 -3.68
CA ALA A 57 -9.28 0.14 -2.44
C ALA A 57 -9.21 1.05 -1.23
N ARG A 58 -9.78 0.60 -0.11
CA ARG A 58 -9.53 1.21 1.20
C ARG A 58 -8.25 0.59 1.77
N ILE A 59 -7.37 1.46 2.24
CA ILE A 59 -6.08 1.13 2.85
C ILE A 59 -5.99 1.98 4.13
N SER A 60 -5.46 1.43 5.21
CA SER A 60 -5.46 2.03 6.53
C SER A 60 -4.06 2.28 7.06
N LEU A 61 -3.77 3.55 7.35
CA LEU A 61 -2.49 4.03 7.91
C LEU A 61 -1.27 3.55 7.11
N ILE A 62 -1.19 3.93 5.84
CA ILE A 62 -0.03 3.60 4.98
C ILE A 62 1.25 4.15 5.62
N ARG A 63 2.11 3.28 6.17
CA ARG A 63 3.39 3.68 6.80
C ARG A 63 4.58 3.61 5.85
N ALA A 64 4.48 2.77 4.84
CA ALA A 64 5.51 2.56 3.85
C ALA A 64 4.90 2.23 2.49
N VAL A 65 5.59 2.66 1.44
CA VAL A 65 5.34 2.29 0.05
C VAL A 65 6.68 1.89 -0.53
N LEU A 66 6.79 0.71 -1.14
CA LEU A 66 8.04 0.24 -1.76
C LEU A 66 7.81 -0.08 -3.24
N PRO A 67 8.50 0.60 -4.18
CA PRO A 67 8.44 0.25 -5.59
C PRO A 67 8.91 -1.19 -5.85
N ALA A 68 8.28 -1.84 -6.81
CA ALA A 68 8.71 -3.13 -7.36
C ALA A 68 9.40 -2.93 -8.71
N SER A 69 10.27 -3.86 -9.11
CA SER A 69 11.00 -3.79 -10.38
C SER A 69 10.12 -3.95 -11.61
N ASP A 70 8.93 -4.55 -11.47
CA ASP A 70 7.96 -4.79 -12.54
C ASP A 70 6.96 -3.64 -12.73
N GLY A 71 7.27 -2.46 -12.19
CA GLY A 71 6.41 -1.27 -12.26
C GLY A 71 5.28 -1.23 -11.23
N GLY A 72 5.14 -2.27 -10.40
CA GLY A 72 4.24 -2.29 -9.25
C GLY A 72 4.80 -1.62 -7.99
N PHE A 73 4.10 -1.76 -6.86
CA PHE A 73 4.58 -1.34 -5.55
C PHE A 73 3.85 -2.04 -4.39
N TYR A 74 4.43 -1.99 -3.20
CA TYR A 74 3.91 -2.60 -1.98
C TYR A 74 3.54 -1.52 -0.95
N PRO A 75 2.25 -1.20 -0.76
CA PRO A 75 1.82 -0.41 0.39
C PRO A 75 1.68 -1.28 1.65
N ALA A 76 2.25 -0.79 2.75
CA ALA A 76 2.04 -1.35 4.09
C ALA A 76 0.67 -0.89 4.61
N ASP A 77 -0.30 -1.80 4.63
CA ASP A 77 -1.67 -1.56 5.09
C ASP A 77 -1.76 -1.77 6.61
N TRP A 78 -1.06 -0.88 7.32
CA TRP A 78 -0.59 -1.08 8.69
C TRP A 78 -1.72 -1.36 9.67
N ALA A 79 -2.76 -0.52 9.72
CA ALA A 79 -3.86 -0.69 10.67
C ALA A 79 -4.76 -1.89 10.31
N ASN A 80 -4.64 -2.41 9.09
CA ASN A 80 -5.32 -3.61 8.65
C ASN A 80 -4.44 -4.85 8.78
N ASN A 81 -3.26 -4.78 9.42
CA ASN A 81 -2.34 -5.89 9.64
C ASN A 81 -2.00 -6.69 8.37
N ARG A 82 -1.78 -5.97 7.26
CA ARG A 82 -1.55 -6.56 5.93
C ARG A 82 -0.42 -5.85 5.19
N VAL A 83 0.26 -6.63 4.34
CA VAL A 83 1.05 -6.09 3.23
C VAL A 83 0.28 -6.36 1.95
N ARG A 84 0.00 -5.31 1.19
CA ARG A 84 -0.69 -5.41 -0.10
C ARG A 84 0.33 -5.20 -1.21
N ARG A 85 0.01 -5.67 -2.41
CA ARG A 85 0.77 -5.42 -3.64
C ARG A 85 -0.15 -4.81 -4.68
N VAL A 86 0.31 -3.75 -5.33
CA VAL A 86 -0.27 -3.18 -6.55
C VAL A 86 0.63 -3.60 -7.71
N ASP A 87 0.05 -4.25 -8.72
CA ASP A 87 0.80 -4.63 -9.93
C ASP A 87 0.90 -3.47 -10.95
N GLY A 88 1.66 -3.67 -12.04
CA GLY A 88 1.83 -2.67 -13.10
C GLY A 88 0.52 -2.30 -13.83
N ASN A 89 -0.53 -3.11 -13.71
CA ASN A 89 -1.86 -2.84 -14.26
C ASN A 89 -2.77 -2.10 -13.26
N GLY A 90 -2.28 -1.82 -12.04
CA GLY A 90 -3.03 -1.13 -11.01
C GLY A 90 -4.00 -2.01 -10.22
N THR A 91 -3.85 -3.34 -10.23
CA THR A 91 -4.66 -4.25 -9.41
C THR A 91 -4.02 -4.43 -8.05
N ILE A 92 -4.80 -4.32 -6.97
CA ILE A 92 -4.31 -4.54 -5.60
C ILE A 92 -4.72 -5.90 -5.04
N ASN A 93 -3.82 -6.54 -4.29
CA ASN A 93 -4.09 -7.79 -3.58
C ASN A 93 -3.30 -7.88 -2.27
N THR A 94 -3.86 -8.53 -1.25
CA THR A 94 -3.10 -8.93 -0.06
C THR A 94 -2.09 -10.02 -0.43
N ILE A 95 -0.83 -9.83 0.00
CA ILE A 95 0.24 -10.82 -0.19
C ILE A 95 0.76 -11.38 1.14
N ALA A 96 0.55 -10.68 2.24
CA ALA A 96 0.87 -11.15 3.59
C ALA A 96 -0.09 -10.56 4.63
N GLY A 97 -0.35 -11.31 5.70
CA GLY A 97 -1.24 -10.89 6.77
C GLY A 97 -2.67 -11.38 6.61
N THR A 98 -3.25 -11.86 7.71
CA THR A 98 -4.65 -12.29 7.79
C THR A 98 -5.62 -11.13 8.08
N GLY A 99 -5.10 -10.01 8.58
CA GLY A 99 -5.88 -8.91 9.13
C GLY A 99 -6.00 -8.90 10.64
N THR A 100 -5.66 -10.01 11.29
CA THR A 100 -5.59 -10.10 12.75
C THR A 100 -4.19 -9.73 13.21
N ALA A 101 -4.12 -8.77 14.13
CA ALA A 101 -2.91 -8.39 14.83
C ALA A 101 -2.32 -9.58 15.59
N GLY A 102 -1.03 -9.85 15.44
CA GLY A 102 -0.35 -10.93 16.16
C GLY A 102 1.01 -11.29 15.56
N PHE A 103 1.59 -12.37 16.05
CA PHE A 103 2.83 -12.96 15.55
C PHE A 103 2.64 -14.47 15.37
N SER A 104 2.58 -14.93 14.13
CA SER A 104 2.50 -16.35 13.77
C SER A 104 2.79 -16.55 12.28
N GLY A 105 3.09 -17.79 11.87
CA GLY A 105 3.19 -18.17 10.46
C GLY A 105 4.59 -18.13 9.85
N ASP A 106 5.63 -17.86 10.63
CA ASP A 106 7.03 -17.96 10.16
C ASP A 106 7.32 -19.37 9.61
N GLY A 107 8.01 -19.42 8.47
CA GLY A 107 8.24 -20.65 7.72
C GLY A 107 7.04 -21.17 6.91
N GLY A 108 5.88 -20.54 7.04
CA GLY A 108 4.64 -20.90 6.34
C GLY A 108 4.23 -19.92 5.23
N ALA A 109 2.99 -20.07 4.76
CA ALA A 109 2.42 -19.18 3.75
C ALA A 109 2.17 -17.78 4.31
N ALA A 110 2.75 -16.74 3.69
CA ALA A 110 2.67 -15.36 4.17
C ALA A 110 1.22 -14.82 4.33
N ARG A 111 0.28 -15.27 3.49
CA ARG A 111 -1.15 -14.90 3.61
C ARG A 111 -1.84 -15.46 4.85
N ALA A 112 -1.27 -16.50 5.47
CA ALA A 112 -1.78 -17.08 6.70
C ALA A 112 -1.08 -16.53 7.96
N ALA A 113 -0.01 -15.74 7.80
CA ALA A 113 0.70 -15.13 8.92
C ALA A 113 -0.12 -14.02 9.59
N GLN A 114 -0.04 -13.93 10.91
CA GLN A 114 -0.49 -12.73 11.63
C GLN A 114 0.64 -11.73 11.68
N LEU A 115 0.31 -10.46 11.43
CA LEU A 115 1.26 -9.36 11.47
C LEU A 115 0.85 -8.39 12.56
N HIS A 116 1.83 -7.86 13.29
CA HIS A 116 1.67 -6.68 14.13
C HIS A 116 2.75 -5.66 13.72
N PRO A 117 2.62 -5.11 12.50
CA PRO A 117 3.69 -4.35 11.84
C PRO A 117 3.88 -2.94 12.43
#